data_AF-A0A963V683-F1
#
_entry.id   AF-A0A963V683-F1
#
_cell.length_a   1.000
_cell.length_b   1.000
_cell.length_c   1.000
_cell.angle_alpha   90.00
_cell.angle_beta   90.00
_cell.angle_gamma   90.00
#
_symmetry.space_group_name_H-M   'P 1'
#
loop_
_entity.id
_entity.type
_entity.pdbx_description
1 polymer ?
#
loop_
_entity_poly.entity_id
_entity_poly.type
_entity_poly.pdbx_seq_one_letter_code
_entity_poly.pdbx_strand_id
1 'polypeptide(L)'
;DTGHLWFAKELVKEGVLNSPAMVQLCMGVPWGAPNDLNTFMAMVNNIPEGWNWSAFSLGRDQMAYVAAAVLAGGNVRVGLEDNLWLGKGQLATNAQLVERAVTIIENMGARVVGPDEVRARLGLTKRAPKAR
;
A
#
# COMPACT_ATOMS: atom_id res chain seq x y z
N ASP A 1 -1.67 10.65 7.15
CA ASP A 1 -2.12 11.94 6.60
C ASP A 1 -0.92 12.72 6.04
N THR A 2 -1.17 13.81 5.33
CA THR A 2 -0.17 14.74 4.77
C THR A 2 0.89 15.14 5.80
N GLY A 3 0.49 15.40 7.05
CA GLY A 3 1.42 15.67 8.15
C GLY A 3 2.38 14.51 8.47
N HIS A 4 1.93 13.26 8.36
CA HIS A 4 2.81 12.09 8.55
C HIS A 4 3.85 11.99 7.44
N LEU A 5 3.45 12.25 6.18
CA LEU A 5 4.37 12.25 5.05
C LEU A 5 5.38 13.40 5.17
N TRP A 6 4.92 14.59 5.58
CA TRP A 6 5.81 15.71 5.86
C TRP A 6 6.83 15.35 6.93
N PHE A 7 6.39 14.77 8.04
CA PHE A 7 7.29 14.39 9.13
C PHE A 7 8.25 13.28 8.72
N ALA A 8 7.84 12.32 7.89
CA ALA A 8 8.74 11.31 7.34
C ALA A 8 9.88 11.93 6.52
N LYS A 9 9.62 13.01 5.75
CA LYS A 9 10.67 13.74 5.03
C LYS A 9 11.64 14.42 5.99
N GLU A 10 11.13 15.00 7.09
CA GLU A 10 11.99 15.61 8.10
C GLU A 10 12.88 14.56 8.78
N LEU A 11 12.33 13.39 9.13
CA LEU A 11 13.12 12.28 9.70
C LEU A 11 14.22 11.80 8.75
N VAL A 12 13.99 11.81 7.44
CA VAL A 12 15.04 11.50 6.46
C VAL A 12 16.11 12.59 6.40
N LYS A 13 15.70 13.86 6.43
CA LYS A 13 16.61 15.00 6.46
C LYS A 13 17.48 15.02 7.73
N GLU A 14 16.93 14.64 8.87
CA GLU A 14 17.63 14.51 10.15
C GLU A 14 18.52 13.25 10.24
N GLY A 15 18.45 12.35 9.24
CA GLY A 15 19.21 11.10 9.22
C GLY A 15 18.68 10.02 10.16
N VAL A 16 17.49 10.21 10.75
CA VAL A 16 16.82 9.22 11.61
C VAL A 16 16.23 8.09 10.76
N LEU A 17 15.69 8.43 9.58
CA LEU A 17 15.17 7.47 8.61
C LEU A 17 16.09 7.43 7.37
N ASN A 18 16.44 6.23 6.91
CA ASN A 18 17.25 6.09 5.70
C ASN A 18 16.40 6.31 4.44
N SER A 19 17.00 6.94 3.43
CA SER A 19 16.44 7.05 2.08
C SER A 19 16.98 5.93 1.18
N PRO A 20 16.20 5.39 0.21
CA PRO A 20 14.79 5.66 -0.02
C PRO A 20 13.91 5.04 1.08
N ALA A 21 12.93 5.81 1.56
CA ALA A 21 11.99 5.29 2.55
C ALA A 21 10.88 4.45 1.88
N MET A 22 10.20 3.63 2.69
CA MET A 22 8.97 2.94 2.31
C MET A 22 7.78 3.61 3.00
N VAL A 23 6.81 4.08 2.22
CA VAL A 23 5.62 4.79 2.71
C VAL A 23 4.36 3.96 2.44
N GLN A 24 3.48 3.84 3.44
CA GLN A 24 2.13 3.30 3.24
C GLN A 24 1.10 4.42 3.43
N LEU A 25 0.31 4.68 2.40
CA LEU A 25 -0.83 5.58 2.46
C LEU A 25 -2.05 4.82 2.98
N CYS A 26 -2.41 5.05 4.24
CA CYS A 26 -3.58 4.46 4.90
C CYS A 26 -4.79 5.37 4.70
N MET A 27 -5.70 5.02 3.80
CA MET A 27 -6.80 5.89 3.36
C MET A 27 -8.15 5.47 3.95
N GLY A 28 -8.96 6.43 4.40
CA GLY A 28 -10.32 6.17 4.90
C GLY A 28 -10.40 5.73 6.37
N VAL A 29 -9.31 5.88 7.13
CA VAL A 29 -9.33 5.73 8.59
C VAL A 29 -10.02 6.96 9.20
N PRO A 30 -10.98 6.82 10.14
CA PRO A 30 -11.61 7.96 10.80
C PRO A 30 -10.58 8.91 11.41
N TRP A 31 -10.75 10.22 11.16
CA TRP A 31 -9.82 11.29 11.57
C TRP A 31 -8.41 11.23 10.96
N GLY A 32 -8.18 10.34 10.01
CA GLY A 32 -7.00 10.34 9.14
C GLY A 32 -7.31 10.89 7.76
N ALA A 33 -6.46 10.53 6.79
CA ALA A 33 -6.65 10.94 5.40
C ALA A 33 -7.94 10.30 4.84
N PRO A 34 -8.92 11.09 4.36
CA PRO A 34 -10.10 10.56 3.68
C PRO A 34 -9.71 9.82 2.40
N ASN A 35 -10.55 8.88 1.99
CA ASN A 35 -10.31 8.03 0.82
C ASN A 35 -10.92 8.60 -0.48
N ASP A 36 -10.92 9.93 -0.63
CA ASP A 36 -11.24 10.58 -1.89
C ASP A 36 -9.99 10.72 -2.78
N LEU A 37 -10.22 10.80 -4.10
CA LEU A 37 -9.12 10.84 -5.07
C LEU A 37 -8.28 12.11 -5.00
N ASN A 38 -8.84 13.24 -4.59
CA ASN A 38 -8.09 14.50 -4.51
C ASN A 38 -7.08 14.44 -3.36
N THR A 39 -7.52 13.97 -2.19
CA THR A 39 -6.63 13.73 -1.05
C THR A 39 -5.59 12.67 -1.39
N PHE A 40 -6.00 11.56 -2.01
CA PHE A 40 -5.08 10.50 -2.42
C PHE A 40 -3.98 11.02 -3.34
N MET A 41 -4.34 11.71 -4.43
CA MET A 41 -3.36 12.23 -5.38
C MET A 41 -2.51 13.36 -4.79
N ALA A 42 -3.06 14.18 -3.89
CA ALA A 42 -2.26 15.17 -3.16
C ALA A 42 -1.15 14.50 -2.32
N MET A 43 -1.45 13.38 -1.68
CA MET A 43 -0.46 12.60 -0.95
C MET A 43 0.55 11.92 -1.89
N VAL A 44 0.09 11.25 -2.95
CA VAL A 44 0.96 10.59 -3.95
C VAL A 44 1.96 11.58 -4.55
N ASN A 45 1.48 12.74 -5.00
CA ASN A 45 2.31 13.78 -5.62
C ASN A 45 3.32 14.39 -4.64
N ASN A 46 3.15 14.18 -3.33
CA ASN A 46 4.08 14.64 -2.31
C ASN A 46 5.12 13.59 -1.92
N ILE A 47 5.05 12.35 -2.43
CA ILE A 47 6.06 11.34 -2.13
C ILE A 47 7.35 11.68 -2.89
N PRO A 48 8.52 11.76 -2.21
CA PRO A 48 9.78 12.02 -2.89
C PRO A 48 10.09 11.00 -3.99
N GLU A 49 10.70 11.46 -5.08
CA GLU A 49 11.14 10.58 -6.15
C GLU A 49 12.13 9.51 -5.62
N GLY A 50 11.97 8.28 -6.11
CA GLY A 50 12.77 7.13 -5.69
C GLY A 50 12.31 6.47 -4.39
N TRP A 51 11.39 7.07 -3.62
CA TRP A 51 10.79 6.37 -2.48
C TRP A 51 9.84 5.28 -2.94
N ASN A 52 9.82 4.18 -2.18
CA ASN A 52 8.87 3.11 -2.41
C ASN A 52 7.57 3.42 -1.69
N TRP A 53 6.43 3.19 -2.32
CA TRP A 53 5.16 3.43 -1.63
C TRP A 53 4.06 2.45 -2.02
N SER A 54 3.12 2.30 -1.10
CA SER A 54 1.93 1.47 -1.22
C SER A 54 0.72 2.24 -0.70
N ALA A 55 -0.49 1.87 -1.12
CA ALA A 55 -1.72 2.40 -0.57
C ALA A 55 -2.78 1.32 -0.34
N PHE A 56 -3.68 1.58 0.60
CA PHE A 56 -4.90 0.80 0.80
C PHE A 56 -6.03 1.70 1.33
N SER A 57 -7.25 1.17 1.26
CA SER A 57 -8.39 1.75 1.98
C SER A 57 -9.19 0.69 2.73
N LEU A 58 -9.93 1.12 3.75
CA LEU A 58 -10.68 0.25 4.64
C LEU A 58 -11.99 -0.25 4.01
N GLY A 59 -12.38 -1.46 4.42
CA GLY A 59 -13.67 -2.07 4.14
C GLY A 59 -13.95 -2.18 2.65
N ARG A 60 -15.12 -1.70 2.23
CA ARG A 60 -15.62 -1.83 0.86
C ARG A 60 -14.73 -1.16 -0.20
N ASP A 61 -13.92 -0.17 0.21
CA ASP A 61 -13.10 0.62 -0.70
C ASP A 61 -11.73 -0.03 -0.98
N GLN A 62 -11.40 -1.14 -0.32
CA GLN A 62 -10.12 -1.86 -0.48
C GLN A 62 -9.80 -2.18 -1.96
N MET A 63 -10.76 -2.75 -2.70
CA MET A 63 -10.52 -3.15 -4.10
C MET A 63 -10.47 -1.96 -5.05
N ALA A 64 -11.23 -0.89 -4.78
CA ALA A 64 -11.12 0.34 -5.56
C ALA A 64 -9.73 0.97 -5.38
N TYR A 65 -9.16 0.90 -4.18
CA TYR A 65 -7.82 1.40 -3.89
C TYR A 65 -6.69 0.53 -4.44
N VAL A 66 -6.90 -0.77 -4.66
CA VAL A 66 -5.98 -1.58 -5.46
C VAL A 66 -5.85 -0.97 -6.86
N ALA A 67 -6.96 -0.71 -7.53
CA ALA A 67 -6.94 -0.12 -8.87
C ALA A 67 -6.37 1.31 -8.86
N ALA A 68 -6.78 2.16 -7.92
CA ALA A 68 -6.31 3.54 -7.82
C ALA A 68 -4.79 3.62 -7.59
N ALA A 69 -4.24 2.78 -6.71
CA ALA A 69 -2.82 2.73 -6.43
C ALA A 69 -2.01 2.26 -7.64
N VAL A 70 -2.46 1.22 -8.34
CA VAL A 70 -1.82 0.75 -9.59
C VAL A 70 -1.84 1.85 -10.65
N LEU A 71 -2.98 2.53 -10.85
CA LEU A 71 -3.10 3.62 -11.81
C LEU A 71 -2.16 4.78 -11.49
N ALA A 72 -1.96 5.07 -10.21
CA ALA A 72 -1.04 6.10 -9.73
C ALA A 72 0.44 5.66 -9.69
N GLY A 73 0.76 4.42 -10.09
CA GLY A 73 2.14 3.91 -10.14
C GLY A 73 2.68 3.38 -8.81
N GLY A 74 1.80 3.10 -7.84
CA GLY A 74 2.16 2.59 -6.52
C GLY A 74 1.98 1.08 -6.35
N ASN A 75 2.39 0.58 -5.18
CA ASN A 75 2.09 -0.77 -4.74
C ASN A 75 0.73 -0.83 -4.01
N VAL A 76 0.22 -2.04 -3.77
CA VAL A 76 -1.08 -2.25 -3.15
C VAL A 76 -0.96 -3.04 -1.85
N ARG A 77 -1.92 -2.83 -0.95
CA ARG A 77 -2.14 -3.68 0.22
C ARG A 77 -3.60 -4.14 0.29
N VAL A 78 -3.78 -5.43 0.57
CA VAL A 78 -5.07 -6.07 0.85
C VAL A 78 -4.94 -7.03 2.03
N GLY A 79 -6.07 -7.39 2.61
CA GLY A 79 -6.13 -8.39 3.67
C GLY A 79 -7.32 -8.19 4.60
N LEU A 80 -7.55 -9.18 5.45
CA LEU A 80 -8.61 -9.18 6.46
C LEU A 80 -8.38 -8.12 7.55
N GLU A 81 -7.15 -7.64 7.70
CA GLU A 81 -6.83 -6.50 8.57
C GLU A 81 -7.59 -5.24 8.14
N ASP A 82 -7.76 -5.04 6.83
CA ASP A 82 -8.35 -3.81 6.29
C ASP A 82 -9.81 -4.01 5.84
N ASN A 83 -10.22 -5.24 5.48
CA ASN A 83 -11.56 -5.54 4.98
C ASN A 83 -11.95 -7.01 5.24
N LEU A 84 -13.10 -7.22 5.88
CA LEU A 84 -13.62 -8.56 6.18
C LEU A 84 -14.41 -9.20 5.02
N TRP A 85 -14.74 -8.45 3.97
CA TRP A 85 -15.78 -8.81 3.01
C TRP A 85 -15.24 -9.08 1.61
N LEU A 86 -15.61 -10.21 1.03
CA LEU A 86 -15.42 -10.49 -0.40
C LEU A 86 -16.55 -9.84 -1.22
N GLY A 87 -17.69 -9.61 -0.61
CA GLY A 87 -18.86 -8.97 -1.21
C GLY A 87 -19.85 -8.61 -0.12
N LYS A 88 -20.93 -7.89 -0.46
CA LYS A 88 -21.94 -7.51 0.52
C LYS A 88 -22.51 -8.76 1.20
N GLY A 89 -22.26 -8.91 2.50
CA GLY A 89 -22.70 -10.06 3.29
C GLY A 89 -21.90 -11.35 3.11
N GLN A 90 -20.78 -11.32 2.36
CA GLN A 90 -19.92 -12.47 2.14
C GLN A 90 -18.54 -12.23 2.74
N LEU A 91 -18.18 -12.99 3.78
CA LEU A 91 -16.86 -12.92 4.40
C LEU A 91 -15.77 -13.42 3.44
N ALA A 92 -14.58 -12.83 3.53
CA ALA A 92 -13.41 -13.22 2.75
C ALA A 92 -12.42 -14.09 3.56
N THR A 93 -11.55 -14.77 2.83
CA THR A 93 -10.22 -15.19 3.31
C THR A 93 -9.16 -14.24 2.75
N ASN A 94 -7.98 -14.19 3.39
CA ASN A 94 -6.86 -13.41 2.84
C ASN A 94 -6.49 -13.83 1.41
N ALA A 95 -6.51 -15.13 1.11
CA ALA A 95 -6.21 -15.65 -0.23
C ALA A 95 -7.17 -15.09 -1.28
N GLN A 96 -8.48 -15.08 -1.00
CA GLN A 96 -9.48 -14.53 -1.93
C GLN A 96 -9.31 -13.03 -2.19
N LEU A 97 -8.92 -12.25 -1.17
CA LEU A 97 -8.63 -10.82 -1.35
C LEU A 97 -7.38 -10.61 -2.20
N VAL A 98 -6.34 -11.43 -2.01
CA VAL A 98 -5.13 -11.43 -2.84
C VAL A 98 -5.46 -11.82 -4.28
N GLU A 99 -6.19 -12.90 -4.52
CA GLU A 99 -6.59 -13.35 -5.86
C GLU A 99 -7.36 -12.27 -6.62
N ARG A 100 -8.28 -11.58 -5.94
CA ARG A 100 -9.01 -10.46 -6.54
C ARG A 100 -8.10 -9.28 -6.86
N ALA A 101 -7.18 -8.94 -5.96
CA ALA A 101 -6.23 -7.87 -6.21
C ALA A 101 -5.32 -8.18 -7.39
N VAL A 102 -4.78 -9.42 -7.47
CA VAL A 102 -3.98 -9.91 -8.61
C VAL A 102 -4.77 -9.76 -9.91
N THR A 103 -6.03 -10.21 -9.93
CA THR A 103 -6.91 -10.09 -11.11
C THR A 103 -7.05 -8.63 -11.56
N ILE A 104 -7.25 -7.68 -10.63
CA ILE A 104 -7.35 -6.26 -10.95
C ILE A 104 -6.02 -5.75 -11.54
N ILE A 105 -4.90 -6.05 -10.89
CA ILE A 105 -3.56 -5.59 -11.29
C ILE A 105 -3.22 -6.08 -12.71
N GLU A 106 -3.44 -7.36 -12.98
CA GLU A 106 -3.11 -7.98 -14.27
C GLU A 106 -4.03 -7.50 -15.39
N ASN A 107 -5.32 -7.30 -15.11
CA ASN A 107 -6.25 -6.72 -16.09
C ASN A 107 -5.94 -5.25 -16.41
N MET A 108 -5.19 -4.55 -15.56
CA MET A 108 -4.68 -3.21 -15.82
C MET A 108 -3.33 -3.21 -16.58
N GLY A 109 -2.80 -4.38 -16.93
CA GLY A 109 -1.55 -4.53 -17.67
C GLY A 109 -0.27 -4.50 -16.81
N ALA A 110 -0.40 -4.49 -15.49
CA ALA A 110 0.71 -4.64 -14.57
C ALA A 110 0.95 -6.12 -14.22
N ARG A 111 2.05 -6.43 -13.53
CA ARG A 111 2.32 -7.78 -13.00
C ARG A 111 2.57 -7.75 -11.51
N VAL A 112 2.14 -8.80 -10.81
CA VAL A 112 2.52 -9.02 -9.41
C VAL A 112 3.92 -9.63 -9.35
N VAL A 113 4.73 -9.14 -8.41
CA VAL A 113 6.12 -9.57 -8.23
C VAL A 113 6.25 -10.53 -7.05
N GLY A 114 7.16 -11.50 -7.16
CA GLY A 114 7.42 -12.47 -6.10
C GLY A 114 8.23 -11.88 -4.94
N PRO A 115 8.29 -12.57 -3.79
CA PRO A 115 8.98 -12.09 -2.59
C PRO A 115 10.47 -11.78 -2.79
N ASP A 116 11.17 -12.52 -3.66
CA ASP A 116 12.60 -12.29 -3.92
C ASP A 116 12.83 -10.97 -4.67
N GLU A 117 11.96 -10.67 -5.64
CA GLU A 117 12.00 -9.40 -6.36
C GLU A 117 11.64 -8.22 -5.45
N VAL A 118 10.66 -8.38 -4.55
CA VAL A 118 10.34 -7.37 -3.53
C VAL A 118 11.55 -7.11 -2.64
N ARG A 119 12.24 -8.17 -2.17
CA ARG A 119 13.43 -8.02 -1.35
C ARG A 119 14.56 -7.29 -2.08
N ALA A 120 14.80 -7.61 -3.34
CA ALA A 120 15.80 -6.93 -4.15
C ALA A 120 15.47 -5.43 -4.31
N ARG A 121 14.21 -5.09 -4.62
CA ARG A 121 13.76 -3.71 -4.80
C ARG A 121 13.83 -2.89 -3.50
N LEU A 122 13.52 -3.50 -2.35
CA LEU A 122 13.49 -2.83 -1.05
C LEU A 122 14.79 -2.98 -0.24
N GLY A 123 15.83 -3.63 -0.79
CA GLY A 123 17.09 -3.86 -0.07
C GLY A 123 16.95 -4.74 1.18
N LEU A 124 16.03 -5.70 1.19
CA LEU A 124 15.72 -6.52 2.36
C LEU A 124 16.48 -7.85 2.38
N THR A 125 17.03 -8.21 3.53
CA THR A 125 17.61 -9.54 3.76
C THR A 125 16.53 -10.54 4.15
N LYS A 126 16.48 -11.71 3.49
CA LYS A 126 15.61 -12.81 3.89
C LYS A 126 15.97 -13.29 5.29
N ARG A 127 15.01 -13.25 6.22
CA ARG A 127 15.14 -13.81 7.57
C ARG A 127 14.32 -15.08 7.66
N ALA A 128 14.94 -16.19 8.05
CA ALA A 128 14.20 -17.40 8.39
C ALA A 128 13.36 -17.14 9.65
N PRO A 129 12.17 -17.74 9.78
CA PRO A 129 11.44 -17.71 11.04
C PRO A 129 12.34 -18.25 12.15
N LYS A 130 12.35 -17.59 13.31
CA LYS A 130 12.92 -18.21 14.51
C LYS A 130 12.11 -19.47 14.79
N ALA A 131 12.79 -20.59 15.05
CA ALA A 131 12.12 -21.77 15.58
C ALA A 131 11.31 -21.34 16.80
N ARG A 132 10.04 -21.75 16.85
CA ARG A 132 9.14 -21.46 17.97
C ARG A 132 9.56 -22.24 19.20
#